data_AF-A0A959KSV8-F1
#
_entry.id   AF-A0A959KSV8-F1
#
_cell.length_a   1.000
_cell.length_b   1.000
_cell.length_c   1.000
_cell.angle_alpha   90.00
_cell.angle_beta   90.00
_cell.angle_gamma   90.00
#
_symmetry.space_group_name_H-M   'P 1'
#
loop_
_entity.id
_entity.type
_entity.pdbx_description
1 polymer ?
#
loop_
_entity_poly.entity_id
_entity_poly.type
_entity_poly.pdbx_seq_one_letter_code
_entity_poly.pdbx_strand_id
1 'polypeptide(L)'
;MKLRFDRERSPRHNLPAALRQPLYDIFLQYADGAVRRDGRKWIDLTLSESSERLAPYPFEQRPAPATYDSLPPLSERYRWAELTWEEAEQRLQQVDIALLPVGAIEQHGPHLPLDLDAFDAAYLAERVAAACGNPKPLVLPLVPYGVSYHHQAFKGTISISNEAMAKFIYDIGICAARNGIRKLVIINGHGDNAPTLSYAAQMINRDAQIFVCVDTGETSDADIGRITQTPNDIHAGEVETSTALAIRPQLVHMDRAVDSTLKFSSRYLDFSTEHSVPWYVHTQKISETGVMGNPTLASAEKGARIWEIMIGHLVALVEELKGMTLEEVYQKRY
;
A
#
# COMPACT_ATOMS: atom_id res chain seq x y z
N MET A 1 -14.80 3.54 56.64
CA MET A 1 -15.19 3.52 55.20
C MET A 1 -14.43 2.38 54.53
N LYS A 2 -15.02 1.60 53.62
CA LYS A 2 -14.29 0.55 52.89
C LYS A 2 -13.90 1.03 51.49
N LEU A 3 -12.70 0.69 51.03
CA LEU A 3 -12.28 0.94 49.65
C LEU A 3 -13.03 -0.02 48.72
N ARG A 4 -13.72 0.50 47.69
CA ARG A 4 -14.63 -0.28 46.84
C ARG A 4 -14.10 -0.40 45.42
N PHE A 5 -14.09 -1.63 44.90
CA PHE A 5 -13.71 -1.91 43.53
C PHE A 5 -14.86 -2.56 42.75
N ASP A 6 -15.24 -1.92 41.66
CA ASP A 6 -16.28 -2.37 40.74
C ASP A 6 -15.63 -2.60 39.37
N ARG A 7 -15.80 -3.79 38.78
CA ARG A 7 -15.11 -4.15 37.53
C ARG A 7 -15.41 -3.20 36.36
N GLU A 8 -16.58 -2.56 36.34
CA GLU A 8 -17.01 -1.70 35.23
C GLU A 8 -16.86 -0.22 35.59
N ARG A 9 -17.25 0.17 36.80
CA ARG A 9 -17.30 1.59 37.20
C ARG A 9 -16.03 2.10 37.86
N SER A 10 -15.31 1.23 38.57
CA SER A 10 -14.06 1.59 39.24
C SER A 10 -13.08 0.40 39.22
N PRO A 11 -12.64 -0.03 38.01
CA PRO A 11 -11.73 -1.15 37.87
C PRO A 11 -10.44 -0.89 38.64
N ARG A 12 -9.93 -1.95 39.29
CA ARG A 12 -8.72 -1.89 40.14
C ARG A 12 -7.47 -1.47 39.40
N HIS A 13 -7.45 -1.68 38.09
CA HIS A 13 -6.26 -1.49 37.27
C HIS A 13 -6.20 -0.12 36.62
N ASN A 14 -7.21 0.76 36.75
CA ASN A 14 -7.29 2.06 36.04
C ASN A 14 -6.15 3.07 36.27
N LEU A 15 -5.17 2.75 37.09
CA LEU A 15 -3.98 3.55 37.36
C LEU A 15 -2.71 2.72 37.09
N PRO A 16 -1.62 3.34 36.61
CA PRO A 16 -0.30 2.72 36.54
C PRO A 16 0.09 2.03 37.86
N ALA A 17 0.68 0.84 37.81
CA ALA A 17 1.13 0.09 38.97
C ALA A 17 2.05 0.92 39.89
N ALA A 18 2.93 1.74 39.31
CA ALA A 18 3.85 2.63 40.05
C ALA A 18 3.12 3.67 40.93
N LEU A 19 1.93 4.12 40.52
CA LEU A 19 1.11 5.06 41.29
C LEU A 19 0.10 4.34 42.20
N ARG A 20 -0.34 3.15 41.78
CA ARG A 20 -1.39 2.38 42.44
C ARG A 20 -0.98 1.89 43.82
N GLN A 21 0.26 1.40 43.96
CA GLN A 21 0.76 0.85 45.22
C GLN A 21 0.78 1.89 46.35
N PRO A 22 1.50 3.03 46.23
CA PRO A 22 1.52 4.03 47.31
C PRO A 22 0.13 4.61 47.59
N LEU A 23 -0.71 4.76 46.57
CA LEU A 23 -2.06 5.31 46.73
C LEU A 23 -2.98 4.37 47.51
N TYR A 24 -2.97 3.06 47.21
CA TYR A 24 -3.77 2.09 47.96
C TYR A 24 -3.27 1.90 49.38
N ASP A 25 -1.95 1.99 49.61
CA ASP A 25 -1.39 1.95 50.96
C ASP A 25 -1.87 3.16 51.78
N ILE A 26 -1.86 4.37 51.20
CA ILE A 26 -2.44 5.56 51.82
C ILE A 26 -3.93 5.35 52.10
N PHE A 27 -4.72 4.90 51.12
CA PHE A 27 -6.17 4.71 51.34
C PHE A 27 -6.50 3.67 52.39
N LEU A 28 -5.73 2.58 52.49
CA LEU A 28 -5.91 1.55 53.50
C LEU A 28 -5.55 2.01 54.91
N GLN A 29 -4.73 3.05 55.09
CA GLN A 29 -4.51 3.65 56.41
C GLN A 29 -5.78 4.30 56.98
N TYR A 30 -6.67 4.79 56.10
CA TYR A 30 -7.88 5.51 56.49
C TYR A 30 -9.17 4.70 56.21
N ALA A 31 -9.04 3.49 55.66
CA ALA A 31 -10.15 2.62 55.33
C ALA A 31 -10.16 1.35 56.20
N ASP A 32 -11.36 0.87 56.51
CA ASP A 32 -11.59 -0.38 57.23
C ASP A 32 -11.55 -1.58 56.26
N GLY A 33 -10.42 -1.70 55.55
CA GLY A 33 -10.18 -2.69 54.51
C GLY A 33 -10.81 -2.36 53.15
N ALA A 34 -10.79 -3.35 52.25
CA ALA A 34 -11.25 -3.23 50.88
C ALA A 34 -12.30 -4.30 50.55
N VAL A 35 -13.18 -3.99 49.59
CA VAL A 35 -14.20 -4.91 49.09
C VAL A 35 -14.25 -4.89 47.55
N ARG A 36 -14.60 -6.02 46.95
CA ARG A 36 -14.91 -6.14 45.53
C ARG A 36 -16.39 -6.40 45.32
N ARG A 37 -16.95 -5.83 44.25
CA ARG A 37 -18.26 -6.23 43.75
C ARG A 37 -18.19 -7.56 42.99
N ASP A 38 -19.02 -8.51 43.38
CA ASP A 38 -19.27 -9.75 42.67
C ASP A 38 -20.78 -9.90 42.45
N GLY A 39 -21.21 -9.67 41.21
CA GLY A 39 -22.62 -9.46 40.86
C GLY A 39 -23.27 -8.34 41.69
N ARG A 40 -24.21 -8.71 42.57
CA ARG A 40 -24.94 -7.76 43.46
C ARG A 40 -24.37 -7.68 44.88
N LYS A 41 -23.32 -8.45 45.22
CA LYS A 41 -22.76 -8.52 46.57
C LYS A 41 -21.39 -7.84 46.64
N TRP A 42 -21.02 -7.39 47.83
CA TRP A 42 -19.69 -6.91 48.17
C TRP A 42 -18.98 -7.97 49.01
N ILE A 43 -17.79 -8.38 48.57
CA ILE A 43 -16.99 -9.43 49.22
C ILE A 43 -15.70 -8.77 49.71
N ASP A 44 -15.27 -9.12 50.93
CA ASP A 44 -14.01 -8.62 51.48
C ASP A 44 -12.82 -9.03 50.62
N LEU A 45 -11.92 -8.07 50.43
CA LEU A 45 -10.76 -8.20 49.59
C LEU A 45 -9.52 -7.93 50.44
N THR A 46 -8.71 -8.95 50.60
CA THR A 46 -7.36 -8.79 51.13
C THR A 46 -6.47 -8.28 50.02
N LEU A 47 -6.14 -7.00 50.09
CA LEU A 47 -5.08 -6.43 49.28
C LEU A 47 -3.75 -6.81 49.98
N SER A 48 -3.22 -8.02 49.79
CA SER A 48 -1.82 -8.33 50.16
C SER A 48 -0.87 -7.93 49.02
N GLU A 49 0.45 -8.04 49.19
CA GLU A 49 1.46 -7.93 48.12
C GLU A 49 1.33 -9.05 47.05
N SER A 50 0.11 -9.45 46.71
CA SER A 50 -0.16 -10.46 45.70
C SER A 50 0.09 -9.87 44.30
N SER A 51 0.40 -10.77 43.37
CA SER A 51 0.56 -10.52 41.93
C SER A 51 -0.58 -9.69 41.31
N GLU A 52 -1.75 -9.64 41.95
CA GLU A 52 -2.89 -8.83 41.52
C GLU A 52 -2.76 -7.32 41.79
N ARG A 53 -2.06 -6.88 42.86
CA ARG A 53 -1.80 -5.44 43.10
C ARG A 53 -0.87 -4.86 42.04
N LEU A 54 0.16 -5.64 41.70
CA LEU A 54 1.25 -5.30 40.79
C LEU A 54 0.98 -5.70 39.34
N ALA A 55 -0.21 -6.21 39.03
CA ALA A 55 -0.57 -6.54 37.66
C ALA A 55 -0.44 -5.29 36.78
N PRO A 56 0.41 -5.33 35.73
CA PRO A 56 0.65 -4.19 34.86
C PRO A 56 -0.63 -3.79 34.17
N TYR A 57 -0.86 -2.50 34.04
CA TYR A 57 -1.91 -2.01 33.16
C TYR A 57 -1.61 -2.38 31.69
N PRO A 58 -2.60 -2.46 30.78
CA PRO A 58 -2.36 -2.85 29.39
C PRO A 58 -1.24 -2.08 28.65
N PHE A 59 -0.93 -0.83 29.03
CA PHE A 59 0.21 -0.07 28.48
C PHE A 59 1.52 -0.23 29.26
N GLU A 60 1.50 -0.79 30.46
CA GLU A 60 2.71 -1.07 31.29
C GLU A 60 3.32 -2.42 30.96
N GLN A 61 2.58 -3.29 30.28
CA GLN A 61 3.19 -4.36 29.52
C GLN A 61 4.02 -3.68 28.43
N ARG A 62 5.31 -3.44 28.72
CA ARG A 62 6.29 -3.55 27.65
C ARG A 62 6.00 -4.92 27.06
N PRO A 63 5.61 -5.03 25.77
CA PRO A 63 5.69 -6.34 25.15
C PRO A 63 7.07 -6.88 25.52
N ALA A 64 7.13 -8.14 25.99
CA ALA A 64 8.40 -8.85 25.99
C ALA A 64 9.06 -8.48 24.66
N PRO A 65 10.31 -7.97 24.65
CA PRO A 65 10.91 -7.49 23.42
C PRO A 65 10.58 -8.56 22.42
N ALA A 66 9.78 -8.19 21.39
CA ALA A 66 9.50 -9.11 20.32
C ALA A 66 10.89 -9.66 20.04
N THR A 67 11.06 -10.99 20.15
CA THR A 67 12.24 -11.59 19.60
C THR A 67 12.14 -11.17 18.15
N TYR A 68 12.81 -10.06 17.82
CA TYR A 68 13.01 -9.63 16.46
C TYR A 68 13.77 -10.83 15.95
N ASP A 69 13.03 -11.77 15.34
CA ASP A 69 13.60 -12.78 14.49
C ASP A 69 14.67 -12.02 13.72
N SER A 70 15.93 -12.44 13.91
CA SER A 70 17.09 -11.70 13.43
C SER A 70 16.77 -11.18 12.05
N LEU A 71 16.75 -9.85 11.87
CA LEU A 71 16.43 -9.25 10.58
C LEU A 71 17.25 -9.98 9.51
N PRO A 72 16.66 -10.25 8.34
CA PRO A 72 17.36 -11.00 7.30
C PRO A 72 18.68 -10.28 6.96
N PRO A 73 19.67 -11.01 6.40
CA PRO A 73 20.92 -10.41 5.97
C PRO A 73 20.68 -9.13 5.19
N LEU A 74 21.58 -8.14 5.33
CA LEU A 74 21.36 -6.82 4.75
C LEU A 74 21.07 -6.88 3.23
N SER A 75 21.71 -7.79 2.49
CA SER A 75 21.46 -8.02 1.05
C SER A 75 20.03 -8.45 0.69
N GLU A 76 19.29 -9.02 1.65
CA GLU A 76 17.89 -9.44 1.53
C GLU A 76 16.91 -8.36 1.99
N ARG A 77 17.38 -7.26 2.60
CA ARG A 77 16.54 -6.12 2.98
C ARG A 77 16.37 -5.20 1.78
N TYR A 78 15.12 -4.97 1.40
CA TYR A 78 14.74 -4.18 0.22
C TYR A 78 13.95 -2.92 0.55
N ARG A 79 13.26 -2.83 1.70
CA ARG A 79 12.49 -1.64 2.05
C ARG A 79 13.41 -0.50 2.47
N TRP A 80 13.44 0.57 1.68
CA TRP A 80 14.27 1.74 1.96
C TRP A 80 13.96 2.33 3.35
N ALA A 81 12.67 2.44 3.70
CA ALA A 81 12.22 3.05 4.95
C ALA A 81 12.60 2.26 6.22
N GLU A 82 12.97 0.99 6.09
CA GLU A 82 13.38 0.15 7.22
C GLU A 82 14.89 0.22 7.50
N LEU A 83 15.68 0.83 6.62
CA LEU A 83 17.14 0.93 6.76
C LEU A 83 17.53 2.12 7.65
N THR A 84 18.53 1.93 8.50
CA THR A 84 19.28 3.08 9.02
C THR A 84 20.10 3.73 7.90
N TRP A 85 20.56 4.96 8.09
CA TRP A 85 21.35 5.63 7.05
C TRP A 85 22.69 4.90 6.77
N GLU A 86 23.30 4.26 7.77
CA GLU A 86 24.52 3.44 7.61
C GLU A 86 24.22 2.14 6.85
N GLU A 87 23.07 1.51 7.12
CA GLU A 87 22.61 0.33 6.37
C GLU A 87 22.29 0.70 4.92
N ALA A 88 21.68 1.86 4.69
CA ALA A 88 21.40 2.37 3.35
C ALA A 88 22.69 2.62 2.56
N GLU A 89 23.69 3.27 3.18
CA GLU A 89 25.01 3.47 2.57
C GLU A 89 25.64 2.14 2.10
N GLN A 90 25.57 1.09 2.94
CA GLN A 90 26.07 -0.24 2.57
C GLN A 90 25.24 -0.90 1.46
N ARG A 91 23.91 -0.76 1.48
CA ARG A 91 23.04 -1.32 0.43
C ARG A 91 23.27 -0.68 -0.93
N LEU A 92 23.44 0.64 -0.96
CA LEU A 92 23.64 1.42 -2.18
C LEU A 92 24.98 1.13 -2.87
N GLN A 93 25.94 0.55 -2.15
CA GLN A 93 27.17 0.00 -2.74
C GLN A 93 26.95 -1.35 -3.44
N GLN A 94 25.87 -2.06 -3.12
CA GLN A 94 25.58 -3.41 -3.63
C GLN A 94 24.50 -3.41 -4.72
N VAL A 95 23.56 -2.45 -4.69
CA VAL A 95 22.45 -2.36 -5.64
C VAL A 95 22.20 -0.91 -6.03
N ASP A 96 21.98 -0.67 -7.32
CA ASP A 96 21.76 0.66 -7.91
C ASP A 96 20.35 0.80 -8.53
N ILE A 97 19.48 -0.18 -8.33
CA ILE A 97 18.10 -0.18 -8.83
C ILE A 97 17.10 0.02 -7.69
N ALA A 98 16.09 0.83 -7.95
CA ALA A 98 14.99 1.03 -7.02
C ALA A 98 13.61 1.05 -7.69
N LEU A 99 12.60 0.60 -6.95
CA LEU A 99 11.19 0.56 -7.31
C LEU A 99 10.46 1.67 -6.55
N LEU A 100 9.76 2.54 -7.27
CA LEU A 100 8.92 3.58 -6.68
C LEU A 100 7.44 3.25 -6.94
N PRO A 101 6.70 2.73 -5.94
CA PRO A 101 5.28 2.52 -6.07
C PRO A 101 4.51 3.85 -5.99
N VAL A 102 3.64 4.08 -6.97
CA VAL A 102 2.79 5.27 -7.08
C VAL A 102 1.36 4.84 -7.36
N GLY A 103 0.41 5.26 -6.54
CA GLY A 103 -1.01 4.98 -6.76
C GLY A 103 -1.86 6.24 -6.71
N ALA A 104 -3.10 6.07 -6.23
CA ALA A 104 -4.05 7.14 -6.02
C ALA A 104 -5.09 6.79 -4.94
N ILE A 105 -5.87 7.79 -4.54
CA ILE A 105 -7.05 7.64 -3.68
C ILE A 105 -8.27 8.11 -4.47
N GLU A 106 -9.06 7.17 -4.95
CA GLU A 106 -10.20 7.45 -5.83
C GLU A 106 -11.30 6.41 -5.75
N GLN A 107 -12.49 6.82 -6.19
CA GLN A 107 -13.65 5.95 -6.29
C GLN A 107 -13.32 4.72 -7.15
N HIS A 108 -13.73 3.54 -6.70
CA HIS A 108 -13.67 2.31 -7.51
C HIS A 108 -15.04 1.64 -7.54
N GLY A 109 -16.05 2.43 -7.91
CA GLY A 109 -17.44 2.02 -7.81
C GLY A 109 -17.90 1.83 -6.35
N PRO A 110 -19.10 1.27 -6.17
CA PRO A 110 -19.66 1.03 -4.84
C PRO A 110 -19.09 -0.22 -4.15
N HIS A 111 -18.28 -1.04 -4.84
CA HIS A 111 -17.86 -2.37 -4.39
C HIS A 111 -16.38 -2.46 -3.97
N LEU A 112 -15.51 -1.55 -4.39
CA LEU A 112 -14.07 -1.59 -4.06
C LEU A 112 -13.64 -0.44 -3.13
N PRO A 113 -12.52 -0.60 -2.39
CA PRO A 113 -12.00 0.44 -1.52
C PRO A 113 -11.39 1.61 -2.30
N LEU A 114 -11.31 2.78 -1.65
CA LEU A 114 -10.76 4.00 -2.26
C LEU A 114 -9.24 3.96 -2.49
N ASP A 115 -8.53 3.06 -1.82
CA ASP A 115 -7.06 2.95 -1.84
C ASP A 115 -6.55 1.84 -2.77
N LEU A 116 -7.40 1.37 -3.71
CA LEU A 116 -7.08 0.22 -4.55
C LEU A 116 -5.74 0.38 -5.26
N ASP A 117 -5.56 1.47 -6.01
CA ASP A 117 -4.35 1.79 -6.76
C ASP A 117 -3.11 1.90 -5.88
N ALA A 118 -3.26 2.59 -4.74
CA ALA A 118 -2.18 2.82 -3.78
C ALA A 118 -1.72 1.50 -3.14
N PHE A 119 -2.66 0.63 -2.78
CA PHE A 119 -2.35 -0.68 -2.25
C PHE A 119 -1.75 -1.59 -3.33
N ASP A 120 -2.35 -1.66 -4.51
CA ASP A 120 -1.94 -2.57 -5.58
C ASP A 120 -0.52 -2.21 -6.07
N ALA A 121 -0.19 -0.92 -6.22
CA ALA A 121 1.17 -0.48 -6.54
C ALA A 121 2.19 -0.87 -5.46
N ALA A 122 1.88 -0.62 -4.19
CA ALA A 122 2.76 -0.98 -3.07
C ALA A 122 2.94 -2.50 -2.97
N TYR A 123 1.84 -3.25 -3.04
CA TYR A 123 1.85 -4.71 -2.99
C TYR A 123 2.68 -5.29 -4.13
N LEU A 124 2.50 -4.80 -5.36
CA LEU A 124 3.28 -5.25 -6.50
C LEU A 124 4.78 -5.00 -6.32
N ALA A 125 5.17 -3.78 -5.95
CA ALA A 125 6.58 -3.43 -5.73
C ALA A 125 7.25 -4.30 -4.66
N GLU A 126 6.56 -4.51 -3.55
CA GLU A 126 7.00 -5.37 -2.45
C GLU A 126 7.18 -6.83 -2.88
N ARG A 127 6.19 -7.37 -3.60
CA ARG A 127 6.22 -8.77 -4.07
C ARG A 127 7.28 -9.00 -5.14
N VAL A 128 7.49 -8.04 -6.04
CA VAL A 128 8.56 -8.07 -7.04
C VAL A 128 9.91 -8.07 -6.35
N ALA A 129 10.18 -7.10 -5.46
CA ALA A 129 11.46 -7.04 -4.76
C ALA A 129 11.74 -8.28 -3.91
N ALA A 130 10.72 -8.81 -3.23
CA ALA A 130 10.82 -10.04 -2.46
C ALA A 130 11.15 -11.26 -3.32
N ALA A 131 10.66 -11.33 -4.56
CA ALA A 131 10.90 -12.44 -5.49
C ALA A 131 12.24 -12.35 -6.25
N CYS A 132 12.82 -11.15 -6.38
CA CYS A 132 14.15 -10.95 -6.95
C CYS A 132 15.27 -11.64 -6.13
N GLY A 133 16.33 -12.05 -6.81
CA GLY A 133 17.58 -12.56 -6.22
C GLY A 133 18.38 -11.46 -5.51
N ASN A 134 19.34 -11.89 -4.67
CA ASN A 134 20.20 -10.97 -3.91
C ASN A 134 21.32 -10.38 -4.79
N PRO A 135 21.75 -9.12 -4.54
CA PRO A 135 21.11 -8.15 -3.66
C PRO A 135 19.76 -7.69 -4.26
N LYS A 136 18.72 -7.65 -3.42
CA LYS A 136 17.36 -7.27 -3.87
C LYS A 136 17.30 -5.82 -4.33
N PRO A 137 16.43 -5.43 -5.28
CA PRO A 137 16.18 -4.02 -5.59
C PRO A 137 15.63 -3.30 -4.35
N LEU A 138 15.85 -1.99 -4.24
CA LEU A 138 15.30 -1.21 -3.13
C LEU A 138 13.87 -0.75 -3.44
N VAL A 139 12.94 -0.82 -2.48
CA VAL A 139 11.57 -0.31 -2.60
C VAL A 139 11.48 1.00 -1.83
N LEU A 140 11.16 2.08 -2.55
CA LEU A 140 10.92 3.40 -1.96
C LEU A 140 9.55 3.43 -1.27
N PRO A 141 9.33 4.37 -0.32
CA PRO A 141 8.01 4.58 0.24
C PRO A 141 6.96 4.87 -0.83
N LEU A 142 5.76 4.31 -0.64
CA LEU A 142 4.59 4.56 -1.47
C LEU A 142 4.30 6.06 -1.60
N VAL A 143 4.00 6.50 -2.82
CA VAL A 143 3.31 7.75 -3.11
C VAL A 143 1.81 7.45 -3.23
N PRO A 144 1.00 7.74 -2.19
CA PRO A 144 -0.36 7.21 -2.11
C PRO A 144 -1.41 8.05 -2.86
N TYR A 145 -1.07 9.27 -3.28
CA TYR A 145 -2.00 10.18 -3.97
C TYR A 145 -1.55 10.39 -5.42
N GLY A 146 -2.53 10.45 -6.33
CA GLY A 146 -2.35 10.58 -7.76
C GLY A 146 -3.23 11.65 -8.39
N VAL A 147 -3.24 11.69 -9.72
CA VAL A 147 -4.07 12.59 -10.53
C VAL A 147 -5.42 11.94 -10.81
N SER A 148 -6.42 12.28 -10.00
CA SER A 148 -7.76 11.66 -10.00
C SER A 148 -8.89 12.67 -10.22
N TYR A 149 -8.61 13.83 -10.83
CA TYR A 149 -9.59 14.93 -10.96
C TYR A 149 -10.82 14.53 -11.80
N HIS A 150 -10.69 13.55 -12.70
CA HIS A 150 -11.79 13.04 -13.50
C HIS A 150 -12.83 12.29 -12.64
N HIS A 151 -12.41 11.71 -11.51
CA HIS A 151 -13.25 11.07 -10.50
C HIS A 151 -13.79 12.01 -9.40
N GLN A 152 -13.52 13.32 -9.43
CA GLN A 152 -13.85 14.27 -8.34
C GLN A 152 -15.36 14.39 -8.03
N ALA A 153 -16.23 13.97 -8.94
CA ALA A 153 -17.67 13.95 -8.73
C ALA A 153 -18.11 12.92 -7.67
N PHE A 154 -17.31 11.88 -7.48
CA PHE A 154 -17.55 10.81 -6.51
C PHE A 154 -16.86 11.13 -5.19
N LYS A 155 -17.59 11.02 -4.08
CA LYS A 155 -17.07 11.38 -2.75
C LYS A 155 -16.04 10.34 -2.28
N GLY A 156 -14.95 10.84 -1.71
CA GLY A 156 -13.82 10.01 -1.25
C GLY A 156 -12.56 10.20 -2.08
N THR A 157 -12.70 10.59 -3.35
CA THR A 157 -11.57 10.89 -4.24
C THR A 157 -10.75 12.08 -3.74
N ILE A 158 -9.43 11.91 -3.63
CA ILE A 158 -8.47 12.96 -3.29
C ILE A 158 -7.42 13.02 -4.40
N SER A 159 -7.55 14.03 -5.26
CA SER A 159 -6.63 14.26 -6.37
C SER A 159 -5.59 15.32 -6.02
N ILE A 160 -4.36 15.09 -6.46
CA ILE A 160 -3.33 16.13 -6.58
C ILE A 160 -3.26 16.62 -8.04
N SER A 161 -2.68 17.81 -8.27
CA SER A 161 -2.51 18.34 -9.63
C SER A 161 -1.33 17.65 -10.33
N ASN A 162 -1.36 17.63 -11.66
CA ASN A 162 -0.27 17.11 -12.48
C ASN A 162 1.06 17.79 -12.14
N GLU A 163 1.07 19.12 -11.94
CA GLU A 163 2.28 19.89 -11.64
C GLU A 163 2.88 19.53 -10.28
N ALA A 164 2.02 19.41 -9.25
CA ALA A 164 2.46 19.04 -7.91
C ALA A 164 3.03 17.62 -7.89
N MET A 165 2.33 16.69 -8.55
CA MET A 165 2.76 15.30 -8.63
C MET A 165 4.04 15.14 -9.43
N ALA A 166 4.13 15.75 -10.62
CA ALA A 166 5.33 15.73 -11.45
C ALA A 166 6.55 16.26 -10.68
N LYS A 167 6.39 17.39 -9.97
CA LYS A 167 7.47 17.98 -9.18
C LYS A 167 7.88 17.09 -8.02
N PHE A 168 6.92 16.47 -7.34
CA PHE A 168 7.19 15.57 -6.22
C PHE A 168 7.94 14.31 -6.65
N ILE A 169 7.48 13.65 -7.72
CA ILE A 169 8.15 12.47 -8.28
C ILE A 169 9.54 12.82 -8.81
N TYR A 170 9.69 13.98 -9.47
CA TYR A 170 10.98 14.51 -9.88
C TYR A 170 11.94 14.66 -8.68
N ASP A 171 11.50 15.31 -7.60
CA ASP A 171 12.35 15.52 -6.42
C ASP A 171 12.77 14.20 -5.76
N ILE A 172 11.88 13.21 -5.70
CA ILE A 172 12.20 11.85 -5.25
C ILE A 172 13.27 11.24 -6.14
N GLY A 173 13.09 11.27 -7.47
CA GLY A 173 14.02 10.69 -8.42
C GLY A 173 15.41 11.33 -8.37
N ILE A 174 15.49 12.66 -8.28
CA ILE A 174 16.77 13.38 -8.12
C ILE A 174 17.45 13.01 -6.80
N CYS A 175 16.70 12.91 -5.69
CA CYS A 175 17.27 12.53 -4.40
C CYS A 175 17.72 11.06 -4.38
N ALA A 176 16.96 10.14 -4.97
CA ALA A 176 17.34 8.75 -5.12
C ALA A 176 18.64 8.63 -5.93
N ALA A 177 18.74 9.35 -7.05
CA ALA A 177 19.96 9.38 -7.87
C ALA A 177 21.18 9.89 -7.10
N ARG A 178 21.01 10.96 -6.31
CA ARG A 178 22.09 11.50 -5.45
C ARG A 178 22.58 10.50 -4.40
N ASN A 179 21.74 9.57 -3.96
CA ASN A 179 22.12 8.51 -3.03
C ASN A 179 22.80 7.32 -3.73
N GLY A 180 22.85 7.28 -5.06
CA GLY A 180 23.54 6.23 -5.83
C GLY A 180 22.63 5.33 -6.66
N ILE A 181 21.32 5.59 -6.69
CA ILE A 181 20.43 4.90 -7.63
C ILE A 181 20.76 5.32 -9.06
N ARG A 182 20.88 4.34 -9.96
CA ARG A 182 21.15 4.53 -11.39
C ARG A 182 20.02 4.01 -12.29
N LYS A 183 19.10 3.23 -11.73
CA LYS A 183 17.95 2.67 -12.43
C LYS A 183 16.72 2.82 -11.55
N LEU A 184 15.73 3.58 -12.00
CA LEU A 184 14.48 3.81 -11.27
C LEU A 184 13.31 3.24 -12.07
N VAL A 185 12.62 2.27 -11.49
CA VAL A 185 11.38 1.70 -12.05
C VAL A 185 10.21 2.28 -11.26
N ILE A 186 9.39 3.09 -11.91
CA ILE A 186 8.15 3.60 -11.31
C ILE A 186 7.05 2.59 -11.59
N ILE A 187 6.48 2.01 -10.54
CA ILE A 187 5.36 1.07 -10.62
C ILE A 187 4.08 1.86 -10.36
N ASN A 188 3.30 2.08 -11.40
CA ASN A 188 2.11 2.90 -11.38
C ASN A 188 0.84 2.03 -11.24
N GLY A 189 0.05 2.28 -10.20
CA GLY A 189 -1.22 1.59 -9.97
C GLY A 189 -2.45 2.34 -10.49
N HIS A 190 -2.30 3.53 -11.09
CA HIS A 190 -3.44 4.36 -11.52
C HIS A 190 -3.22 4.92 -12.94
N GLY A 191 -4.11 4.61 -13.88
CA GLY A 191 -3.93 4.90 -15.30
C GLY A 191 -3.67 6.39 -15.61
N ASP A 192 -4.41 7.31 -14.99
CA ASP A 192 -4.32 8.75 -15.28
C ASP A 192 -3.07 9.43 -14.67
N ASN A 193 -2.27 8.71 -13.87
CA ASN A 193 -0.94 9.17 -13.50
C ASN A 193 0.04 9.12 -14.69
N ALA A 194 -0.19 8.28 -15.70
CA ALA A 194 0.81 7.94 -16.72
C ALA A 194 1.40 9.15 -17.46
N PRO A 195 0.62 10.16 -17.91
CA PRO A 195 1.21 11.35 -18.55
C PRO A 195 2.14 12.13 -17.63
N THR A 196 1.76 12.28 -16.36
CA THR A 196 2.52 13.00 -15.34
C THR A 196 3.79 12.26 -14.94
N LEU A 197 3.70 10.94 -14.76
CA LEU A 197 4.84 10.09 -14.45
C LEU A 197 5.82 10.03 -15.62
N SER A 198 5.32 9.95 -16.86
CA SER A 198 6.16 10.00 -18.06
C SER A 198 6.92 11.32 -18.17
N TYR A 199 6.25 12.44 -17.90
CA TYR A 199 6.90 13.75 -17.85
C TYR A 199 7.97 13.80 -16.75
N ALA A 200 7.66 13.35 -15.53
CA ALA A 200 8.61 13.32 -14.43
C ALA A 200 9.83 12.42 -14.74
N ALA A 201 9.61 11.23 -15.32
CA ALA A 201 10.65 10.30 -15.71
C ALA A 201 11.63 10.92 -16.72
N GLN A 202 11.12 11.62 -17.74
CA GLN A 202 11.95 12.35 -18.70
C GLN A 202 12.80 13.43 -18.02
N MET A 203 12.21 14.17 -17.08
CA MET A 203 12.92 15.23 -16.35
C MET A 203 14.00 14.67 -15.42
N ILE A 204 13.74 13.54 -14.75
CA ILE A 204 14.72 12.82 -13.94
C ILE A 204 15.85 12.30 -14.83
N ASN A 205 15.55 11.65 -15.94
CA ASN A 205 16.58 11.19 -16.88
C ASN A 205 17.45 12.34 -17.39
N ARG A 206 16.83 13.46 -17.81
CA ARG A 206 17.53 14.65 -18.28
C ARG A 206 18.48 15.21 -17.23
N ASP A 207 18.05 15.35 -15.98
CA ASP A 207 18.81 16.10 -14.97
C ASP A 207 19.73 15.19 -14.12
N ALA A 208 19.35 13.94 -13.86
CA ALA A 208 20.14 12.99 -13.08
C ALA A 208 20.93 11.99 -13.92
N GLN A 209 20.65 11.88 -15.23
CA GLN A 209 21.37 10.98 -16.17
C GLN A 209 21.31 9.49 -15.77
N ILE A 210 20.21 9.10 -15.12
CA ILE A 210 19.92 7.71 -14.73
C ILE A 210 18.87 7.10 -15.68
N PHE A 211 18.80 5.76 -15.72
CA PHE A 211 17.71 5.08 -16.40
C PHE A 211 16.42 5.23 -15.58
N VAL A 212 15.31 5.59 -16.23
CA VAL A 212 13.99 5.69 -15.60
C VAL A 212 12.96 5.10 -16.55
N CYS A 213 12.11 4.21 -16.06
CA CYS A 213 10.92 3.75 -16.77
C CYS A 213 9.69 3.84 -15.87
N VAL A 214 8.52 3.85 -16.49
CA VAL A 214 7.22 3.80 -15.83
C VAL A 214 6.52 2.55 -16.37
N ASP A 215 6.09 1.67 -15.49
CA ASP A 215 5.21 0.54 -15.81
C ASP A 215 3.83 0.83 -15.22
N THR A 216 2.83 0.91 -16.10
CA THR A 216 1.39 1.11 -15.84
C THR A 216 0.59 -0.14 -16.24
N GLY A 217 1.27 -1.25 -16.58
CA GLY A 217 0.64 -2.48 -17.07
C GLY A 217 1.29 -3.04 -18.34
N GLU A 218 2.17 -2.28 -19.01
CA GLU A 218 2.75 -2.63 -20.31
C GLU A 218 3.45 -3.99 -20.33
N THR A 219 4.01 -4.41 -19.19
CA THR A 219 4.66 -5.72 -19.05
C THR A 219 3.69 -6.91 -19.01
N SER A 220 2.41 -6.70 -18.72
CA SER A 220 1.47 -7.80 -18.38
C SER A 220 0.09 -7.73 -19.04
N ASP A 221 -0.35 -6.57 -19.53
CA ASP A 221 -1.70 -6.36 -20.09
C ASP A 221 -2.06 -7.32 -21.22
N ALA A 222 -1.11 -7.64 -22.09
CA ALA A 222 -1.35 -8.56 -23.20
C ALA A 222 -1.66 -10.00 -22.74
N ASP A 223 -1.10 -10.43 -21.60
CA ASP A 223 -1.35 -11.74 -21.02
C ASP A 223 -2.60 -11.74 -20.13
N ILE A 224 -2.82 -10.64 -19.38
CA ILE A 224 -4.05 -10.42 -18.60
C ILE A 224 -5.27 -10.40 -19.52
N GLY A 225 -5.18 -9.70 -20.65
CA GLY A 225 -6.23 -9.63 -21.66
C GLY A 225 -6.66 -10.99 -22.25
N ARG A 226 -5.81 -12.03 -22.15
CA ARG A 226 -6.16 -13.40 -22.59
C ARG A 226 -6.95 -14.20 -21.55
N ILE A 227 -6.96 -13.76 -20.30
CA ILE A 227 -7.65 -14.43 -19.19
C ILE A 227 -8.86 -13.64 -18.66
N THR A 228 -9.02 -12.41 -19.12
CA THR A 228 -10.20 -11.58 -18.87
C THR A 228 -11.21 -11.68 -20.01
N GLN A 229 -12.47 -11.39 -19.72
CA GLN A 229 -13.57 -11.52 -20.67
C GLN A 229 -14.21 -10.18 -21.04
N THR A 230 -14.05 -9.19 -20.17
CA THR A 230 -14.68 -7.88 -20.29
C THR A 230 -13.97 -7.01 -21.33
N PRO A 231 -14.63 -6.61 -22.43
CA PRO A 231 -14.10 -5.57 -23.31
C PRO A 231 -14.20 -4.21 -22.61
N ASN A 232 -13.30 -3.27 -22.90
CA ASN A 232 -13.29 -1.96 -22.24
C ASN A 232 -13.31 -2.09 -20.71
N ASP A 233 -12.50 -2.98 -20.15
CA ASP A 233 -12.26 -3.10 -18.72
C ASP A 233 -11.26 -2.01 -18.30
N ILE A 234 -11.77 -0.82 -17.96
CA ILE A 234 -10.97 0.40 -17.77
C ILE A 234 -10.84 0.79 -16.30
N HIS A 235 -11.92 0.63 -15.51
CA HIS A 235 -11.96 1.14 -14.14
C HIS A 235 -12.93 0.38 -13.26
N ALA A 236 -12.49 -0.04 -12.07
CA ALA A 236 -13.22 -0.85 -11.10
C ALA A 236 -13.82 -2.12 -11.73
N GLY A 237 -13.12 -2.65 -12.71
CA GLY A 237 -13.57 -3.66 -13.65
C GLY A 237 -13.32 -5.10 -13.18
N GLU A 238 -13.32 -6.03 -14.12
CA GLU A 238 -13.01 -7.44 -13.91
C GLU A 238 -11.61 -7.64 -13.32
N VAL A 239 -10.60 -6.93 -13.84
CA VAL A 239 -9.18 -7.05 -13.43
C VAL A 239 -8.99 -6.61 -11.98
N GLU A 240 -9.27 -5.34 -11.69
CA GLU A 240 -9.08 -4.72 -10.37
C GLU A 240 -9.95 -5.38 -9.29
N THR A 241 -11.17 -5.77 -9.63
CA THR A 241 -12.01 -6.50 -8.68
C THR A 241 -11.43 -7.88 -8.38
N SER A 242 -10.85 -8.55 -9.39
CA SER A 242 -10.21 -9.85 -9.19
C SER A 242 -8.96 -9.72 -8.32
N THR A 243 -8.07 -8.76 -8.59
CA THR A 243 -6.85 -8.54 -7.79
C THR A 243 -7.19 -8.23 -6.33
N ALA A 244 -8.22 -7.41 -6.09
CA ALA A 244 -8.72 -7.10 -4.76
C ALA A 244 -9.32 -8.33 -4.05
N LEU A 245 -10.12 -9.15 -4.74
CA LEU A 245 -10.70 -10.38 -4.18
C LEU A 245 -9.63 -11.38 -3.74
N ALA A 246 -8.51 -11.45 -4.46
CA ALA A 246 -7.43 -12.37 -4.13
C ALA A 246 -6.71 -12.03 -2.82
N ILE A 247 -6.56 -10.75 -2.49
CA ILE A 247 -5.68 -10.29 -1.39
C ILE A 247 -6.44 -9.59 -0.26
N ARG A 248 -7.53 -8.87 -0.58
CA ARG A 248 -8.35 -8.11 0.39
C ARG A 248 -9.85 -8.39 0.21
N PRO A 249 -10.32 -9.66 0.14
CA PRO A 249 -11.73 -9.98 -0.12
C PRO A 249 -12.70 -9.34 0.88
N GLN A 250 -12.26 -9.11 2.12
CA GLN A 250 -13.05 -8.45 3.17
C GLN A 250 -13.39 -6.98 2.88
N LEU A 251 -12.70 -6.34 1.95
CA LEU A 251 -12.96 -4.97 1.51
C LEU A 251 -13.78 -4.91 0.22
N VAL A 252 -14.08 -6.06 -0.39
CA VAL A 252 -14.82 -6.13 -1.66
C VAL A 252 -16.28 -6.47 -1.39
N HIS A 253 -17.18 -5.57 -1.76
CA HIS A 253 -18.62 -5.74 -1.63
C HIS A 253 -19.23 -6.23 -2.95
N MET A 254 -19.01 -7.51 -3.28
CA MET A 254 -19.48 -8.10 -4.54
C MET A 254 -21.00 -8.04 -4.74
N ASP A 255 -21.77 -7.93 -3.66
CA ASP A 255 -23.22 -7.66 -3.70
C ASP A 255 -23.58 -6.30 -4.35
N ARG A 256 -22.60 -5.41 -4.50
CA ARG A 256 -22.72 -4.08 -5.11
C ARG A 256 -22.07 -3.99 -6.49
N ALA A 257 -21.42 -5.05 -6.96
CA ALA A 257 -20.78 -5.08 -8.27
C ALA A 257 -21.84 -5.07 -9.38
N VAL A 258 -21.68 -4.18 -10.37
CA VAL A 258 -22.61 -4.02 -11.48
C VAL A 258 -21.83 -3.89 -12.79
N ASP A 259 -22.27 -4.61 -13.83
CA ASP A 259 -21.77 -4.45 -15.19
C ASP A 259 -22.07 -3.03 -15.70
N SER A 260 -21.00 -2.25 -15.90
CA SER A 260 -21.04 -0.89 -16.44
C SER A 260 -20.13 -0.79 -17.68
N THR A 261 -20.05 -1.87 -18.45
CA THR A 261 -19.20 -1.96 -19.65
C THR A 261 -19.59 -0.90 -20.69
N LEU A 262 -18.63 -0.09 -21.10
CA LEU A 262 -18.84 1.00 -22.06
C LEU A 262 -18.93 0.47 -23.49
N LYS A 263 -19.79 1.12 -24.28
CA LYS A 263 -19.97 0.84 -25.70
C LYS A 263 -19.77 2.10 -26.51
N PHE A 264 -18.91 2.02 -27.52
CA PHE A 264 -18.58 3.17 -28.37
C PHE A 264 -19.05 2.92 -29.81
N SER A 265 -19.62 3.95 -30.43
CA SER A 265 -19.96 3.90 -31.87
C SER A 265 -18.76 4.16 -32.78
N SER A 266 -17.74 4.84 -32.26
CA SER A 266 -16.49 5.10 -32.97
C SER A 266 -15.42 4.14 -32.51
N ARG A 267 -14.88 3.34 -33.44
CA ARG A 267 -13.73 2.47 -33.15
C ARG A 267 -12.49 3.23 -32.67
N TYR A 268 -12.37 4.52 -33.01
CA TYR A 268 -11.23 5.35 -32.59
C TYR A 268 -11.36 5.85 -31.15
N LEU A 269 -12.56 5.81 -30.57
CA LEU A 269 -12.81 6.17 -29.17
C LEU A 269 -12.94 4.93 -28.27
N ASP A 270 -13.02 3.75 -28.87
CA ASP A 270 -13.13 2.49 -28.17
C ASP A 270 -11.77 2.07 -27.60
N PHE A 271 -11.68 2.02 -26.27
CA PHE A 271 -10.43 1.76 -25.54
C PHE A 271 -9.83 0.39 -25.84
N SER A 272 -10.66 -0.59 -26.19
CA SER A 272 -10.24 -1.98 -26.42
C SER A 272 -9.65 -2.25 -27.80
N THR A 273 -9.59 -1.24 -28.68
CA THR A 273 -9.12 -1.42 -30.07
C THR A 273 -7.66 -1.01 -30.26
N GLU A 274 -6.95 -1.71 -31.16
CA GLU A 274 -5.57 -1.36 -31.56
C GLU A 274 -5.43 0.01 -32.25
N HIS A 275 -6.56 0.61 -32.65
CA HIS A 275 -6.61 1.90 -33.33
C HIS A 275 -7.23 2.99 -32.46
N SER A 276 -7.31 2.75 -31.14
CA SER A 276 -7.83 3.73 -30.20
C SER A 276 -6.93 4.97 -30.16
N VAL A 277 -7.56 6.13 -30.05
CA VAL A 277 -6.87 7.41 -29.83
C VAL A 277 -7.13 7.82 -28.39
N PRO A 278 -6.12 8.12 -27.55
CA PRO A 278 -6.36 8.56 -26.18
C PRO A 278 -7.23 9.82 -26.12
N TRP A 279 -8.21 9.81 -25.23
CA TRP A 279 -9.13 10.94 -24.99
C TRP A 279 -9.51 11.00 -23.51
N TYR A 280 -9.98 12.17 -23.06
CA TYR A 280 -10.19 12.45 -21.64
C TYR A 280 -11.61 12.92 -21.37
N VAL A 281 -12.17 12.48 -20.25
CA VAL A 281 -13.53 12.82 -19.83
C VAL A 281 -13.64 12.72 -18.32
N HIS A 282 -14.54 13.50 -17.72
CA HIS A 282 -14.92 13.27 -16.33
C HIS A 282 -15.78 12.00 -16.24
N THR A 283 -15.42 11.07 -15.35
CA THR A 283 -16.04 9.75 -15.23
C THR A 283 -17.56 9.81 -15.10
N GLN A 284 -18.10 10.77 -14.35
CA GLN A 284 -19.55 11.00 -14.20
C GLN A 284 -20.32 11.24 -15.52
N LYS A 285 -19.63 11.56 -16.62
CA LYS A 285 -20.25 11.76 -17.94
C LYS A 285 -20.48 10.45 -18.68
N ILE A 286 -19.77 9.39 -18.31
CA ILE A 286 -19.80 8.10 -19.01
C ILE A 286 -20.13 6.93 -18.07
N SER A 287 -20.10 7.14 -16.76
CA SER A 287 -20.50 6.15 -15.75
C SER A 287 -21.26 6.80 -14.60
N GLU A 288 -22.41 6.23 -14.24
CA GLU A 288 -23.22 6.67 -13.10
C GLU A 288 -22.67 6.16 -11.76
N THR A 289 -22.11 4.94 -11.76
CA THR A 289 -21.55 4.28 -10.59
C THR A 289 -20.07 4.59 -10.39
N GLY A 290 -19.42 5.10 -11.44
CA GLY A 290 -17.98 5.28 -11.54
C GLY A 290 -17.24 4.06 -12.07
N VAL A 291 -17.90 2.90 -12.19
CA VAL A 291 -17.36 1.68 -12.80
C VAL A 291 -17.35 1.80 -14.33
N MET A 292 -16.29 1.34 -14.98
CA MET A 292 -16.13 1.25 -16.44
C MET A 292 -15.56 -0.13 -16.78
N GLY A 293 -16.44 -1.13 -16.80
CA GLY A 293 -16.08 -2.55 -16.93
C GLY A 293 -17.15 -3.45 -16.31
N ASN A 294 -16.84 -4.74 -16.16
CA ASN A 294 -17.76 -5.74 -15.61
C ASN A 294 -17.14 -6.49 -14.42
N PRO A 295 -17.24 -5.92 -13.21
CA PRO A 295 -16.73 -6.57 -12.00
C PRO A 295 -17.48 -7.86 -11.64
N THR A 296 -18.67 -8.13 -12.20
CA THR A 296 -19.44 -9.35 -11.88
C THR A 296 -18.78 -10.64 -12.38
N LEU A 297 -17.82 -10.52 -13.31
CA LEU A 297 -17.01 -11.63 -13.82
C LEU A 297 -15.71 -11.85 -13.04
N ALA A 298 -15.46 -11.04 -12.01
CA ALA A 298 -14.26 -11.14 -11.20
C ALA A 298 -14.26 -12.35 -10.27
N SER A 299 -13.08 -12.89 -9.98
CA SER A 299 -12.92 -13.97 -8.99
C SER A 299 -11.56 -13.89 -8.31
N ALA A 300 -11.45 -14.46 -7.10
CA ALA A 300 -10.19 -14.51 -6.37
C ALA A 300 -9.14 -15.37 -7.10
N GLU A 301 -9.56 -16.45 -7.76
CA GLU A 301 -8.67 -17.31 -8.56
C GLU A 301 -8.11 -16.56 -9.76
N LYS A 302 -8.94 -15.77 -10.44
CA LYS A 302 -8.50 -14.89 -11.53
C LYS A 302 -7.51 -13.85 -11.02
N GLY A 303 -7.79 -13.25 -9.87
CA GLY A 303 -6.91 -12.27 -9.23
C GLY A 303 -5.56 -12.84 -8.85
N ALA A 304 -5.53 -14.05 -8.29
CA ALA A 304 -4.29 -14.75 -7.99
C ALA A 304 -3.46 -14.96 -9.25
N ARG A 305 -4.10 -15.34 -10.36
CA ARG A 305 -3.42 -15.52 -11.65
C ARG A 305 -2.91 -14.20 -12.24
N ILE A 306 -3.68 -13.12 -12.13
CA ILE A 306 -3.26 -11.78 -12.56
C ILE A 306 -2.02 -11.34 -11.77
N TRP A 307 -2.03 -11.50 -10.44
CA TRP A 307 -0.88 -11.19 -9.60
C TRP A 307 0.36 -12.00 -9.98
N GLU A 308 0.22 -13.31 -10.24
CA GLU A 308 1.33 -14.15 -10.70
C GLU A 308 1.96 -13.62 -11.99
N ILE A 309 1.14 -13.20 -12.96
CA ILE A 309 1.60 -12.67 -14.24
C ILE A 309 2.33 -11.34 -14.05
N MET A 310 1.71 -10.38 -13.36
CA MET A 310 2.30 -9.05 -13.10
C MET A 310 3.62 -9.16 -12.34
N ILE A 311 3.66 -9.95 -11.27
CA ILE A 311 4.87 -10.15 -10.48
C ILE A 311 5.94 -10.86 -11.33
N GLY A 312 5.58 -11.90 -12.08
CA GLY A 312 6.52 -12.66 -12.90
C GLY A 312 7.25 -11.79 -13.94
N HIS A 313 6.50 -10.98 -14.69
CA HIS A 313 7.07 -10.11 -15.72
C HIS A 313 7.92 -8.98 -15.12
N LEU A 314 7.46 -8.33 -14.06
CA LEU A 314 8.25 -7.30 -13.40
C LEU A 314 9.51 -7.85 -12.72
N VAL A 315 9.47 -9.06 -12.16
CA VAL A 315 10.68 -9.73 -11.65
C VAL A 315 11.68 -9.96 -12.78
N ALA A 316 11.22 -10.45 -13.94
CA ALA A 316 12.09 -10.66 -15.10
C ALA A 316 12.73 -9.34 -15.55
N LEU A 317 11.93 -8.29 -15.73
CA LEU A 317 12.42 -6.95 -16.09
C LEU A 317 13.46 -6.44 -15.08
N VAL A 318 13.18 -6.53 -13.79
CA VAL A 318 14.06 -6.01 -12.75
C VAL A 318 15.37 -6.82 -12.67
N GLU A 319 15.34 -8.14 -12.81
CA GLU A 319 16.55 -8.96 -12.85
C GLU A 319 17.42 -8.67 -14.08
N GLU A 320 16.80 -8.48 -15.25
CA GLU A 320 17.52 -8.06 -16.45
C GLU A 320 18.18 -6.70 -16.25
N LEU A 321 17.44 -5.70 -15.73
CA LEU A 321 17.97 -4.36 -15.44
C LEU A 321 19.08 -4.38 -14.39
N LYS A 322 19.01 -5.26 -13.38
CA LYS A 322 20.10 -5.45 -12.40
C LYS A 322 21.39 -5.92 -13.08
N GLY A 323 21.27 -6.81 -14.06
CA GLY A 323 22.41 -7.37 -14.80
C GLY A 323 23.01 -6.41 -15.84
N MET A 324 22.24 -5.43 -16.30
CA MET A 324 22.67 -4.50 -17.35
C MET A 324 23.44 -3.29 -16.80
N THR A 325 24.48 -2.90 -17.52
CA THR A 325 25.11 -1.58 -17.41
C THR A 325 24.26 -0.51 -18.10
N LEU A 326 24.42 0.78 -17.72
CA LEU A 326 23.71 1.85 -18.44
C LEU A 326 24.10 1.93 -19.92
N GLU A 327 25.32 1.53 -20.29
CA GLU A 327 25.76 1.52 -21.69
C GLU A 327 24.99 0.50 -22.54
N GLU A 328 24.69 -0.68 -21.96
CA GLU A 328 23.88 -1.71 -22.60
C GLU A 328 22.42 -1.26 -22.74
N VAL A 329 21.85 -0.71 -21.66
CA VAL A 329 20.45 -0.21 -21.67
C VAL A 329 20.24 0.88 -22.73
N TYR A 330 21.19 1.80 -22.90
CA TYR A 330 21.05 2.92 -23.84
C TYR A 330 21.33 2.55 -25.30
N GLN A 331 21.67 1.29 -25.61
CA GLN A 331 22.02 0.76 -26.94
C GLN A 331 22.26 1.83 -28.02
N LYS A 332 23.52 2.23 -28.23
CA LYS A 332 23.90 3.29 -29.19
C LYS A 332 23.77 2.90 -30.68
N ARG A 333 23.18 1.74 -30.98
CA ARG A 333 22.91 1.24 -32.33
C ARG A 333 21.40 1.31 -32.57
N TYR A 334 20.96 2.47 -33.03
CA TYR A 334 19.61 2.70 -33.53
C TYR A 334 19.66 2.87 -35.05
#